data_AF-A0A4U0QPW7-F1
#
_entry.id   AF-A0A4U0QPW7-F1
#
_cell.length_a   1.000
_cell.length_b   1.000
_cell.length_c   1.000
_cell.angle_alpha   90.00
_cell.angle_beta   90.00
_cell.angle_gamma   90.00
#
_symmetry.space_group_name_H-M   'P 1'
#
loop_
_entity.id
_entity.type
_entity.pdbx_description
1 polymer ?
#
loop_
_entity_poly.entity_id
_entity_poly.type
_entity_poly.pdbx_seq_one_letter_code
_entity_poly.pdbx_strand_id
1 'polypeptide(L)'
;MTEPTRTPSSDLAAAGGAATPAAASPPVVPAPETVAHRSQWSDVWRQFRRHRGAMVALSLFVGIILFVSIGPLLWRIDPTFVDIRARNQGFSLAHPLGTDQLGRDLLARLMAGGQVSIAVGLTAMTIAIFLGSLIGILSGFFRRLDAPLMRMTELFLALPLLPLLLLMVTLFREPLSQTFGPALGIFFLIVTAIGATSWMQAARIVRGEVLGLKEREFILAARSIGTPSHRMVTRHILPNVMSPIMVAATLGIATAIITESALSFLGLGFPPDFPTWGRLLFDAVDQMVLYPWRVIFPGLLISLTVLCVNYIGDGLRDAMDPRIRGR
;
A
#
# COMPACT_ATOMS: atom_id res chain seq x y z
N MET A 1 -53.65 74.97 49.31
CA MET A 1 -53.99 75.07 50.75
C MET A 1 -54.97 73.94 51.06
N THR A 2 -54.76 73.04 52.01
CA THR A 2 -53.55 72.66 52.77
C THR A 2 -53.85 71.32 53.48
N GLU A 3 -52.81 70.64 53.96
CA GLU A 3 -52.80 69.42 54.81
C GLU A 3 -53.72 69.48 56.07
N PRO A 4 -54.01 68.37 56.82
CA PRO A 4 -52.99 67.41 57.29
C PRO A 4 -53.31 65.90 57.51
N THR A 5 -52.20 65.21 57.76
CA THR A 5 -51.95 63.84 58.24
C THR A 5 -52.72 63.34 59.49
N ARG A 6 -52.89 62.02 59.60
CA ARG A 6 -52.15 61.14 60.57
C ARG A 6 -52.51 59.65 60.47
N THR A 7 -51.49 58.79 60.65
CA THR A 7 -51.58 57.35 60.97
C THR A 7 -51.57 57.14 62.50
N PRO A 8 -51.87 55.92 63.02
CA PRO A 8 -50.79 54.96 63.29
C PRO A 8 -51.14 53.49 62.91
N SER A 9 -50.27 52.55 63.32
CA SER A 9 -50.03 51.22 62.75
C SER A 9 -50.56 50.02 63.55
N SER A 10 -50.49 48.81 62.94
CA SER A 10 -50.31 47.45 63.56
C SER A 10 -51.37 46.96 64.56
N ASP A 11 -51.76 45.69 64.72
CA ASP A 11 -51.64 44.39 64.02
C ASP A 11 -52.59 43.39 64.78
N LEU A 12 -52.93 42.15 64.41
CA LEU A 12 -52.50 41.17 63.40
C LEU A 12 -53.68 40.19 63.09
N ALA A 13 -53.41 39.14 62.30
CA ALA A 13 -53.90 37.73 62.42
C ALA A 13 -54.96 37.18 61.43
N ALA A 14 -54.68 35.94 61.00
CA ALA A 14 -55.58 34.94 60.41
C ALA A 14 -56.12 35.12 58.97
N ALA A 15 -55.21 35.11 57.99
CA ALA A 15 -55.44 34.39 56.72
C ALA A 15 -54.60 33.08 56.78
N GLY A 16 -55.00 31.94 56.23
CA GLY A 16 -55.91 31.70 55.12
C GLY A 16 -55.11 30.90 54.07
N GLY A 17 -55.23 29.57 54.10
CA GLY A 17 -54.30 28.68 53.40
C GLY A 17 -54.40 28.79 51.86
N ALA A 18 -53.25 28.98 51.21
CA ALA A 18 -53.10 28.91 49.75
C ALA A 18 -52.00 27.90 49.40
N ALA A 19 -52.31 26.92 48.55
CA ALA A 19 -51.37 25.88 48.15
C ALA A 19 -50.26 26.44 47.26
N THR A 20 -49.01 26.13 47.60
CA THR A 20 -47.84 26.48 46.77
C THR A 20 -47.78 25.54 45.56
N PRO A 21 -47.65 26.05 44.32
CA PRO A 21 -47.43 25.17 43.16
C PRO A 21 -46.05 24.52 43.26
N ALA A 22 -46.00 23.19 43.18
CA ALA A 22 -44.75 22.45 43.19
C ALA A 22 -43.89 22.82 41.96
N ALA A 23 -42.65 23.25 42.21
CA ALA A 23 -41.72 23.60 41.13
C ALA A 23 -41.42 22.35 40.28
N ALA A 24 -41.74 22.42 38.98
CA ALA A 24 -41.37 21.37 38.04
C ALA A 24 -39.84 21.24 37.99
N SER A 25 -39.33 20.04 38.22
CA SER A 25 -37.91 19.75 38.08
C SER A 25 -37.49 19.98 36.62
N PRO A 26 -36.29 20.54 36.35
CA PRO A 26 -35.81 20.73 34.99
C PRO A 26 -35.69 19.36 34.29
N PRO A 27 -35.92 19.28 32.97
CA PRO A 27 -35.77 18.04 32.23
C PRO A 27 -34.35 17.52 32.37
N VAL A 28 -34.20 16.26 32.79
CA VAL A 28 -32.91 15.58 32.85
C VAL A 28 -32.42 15.40 31.41
N VAL A 29 -31.54 16.30 30.97
CA VAL A 29 -30.79 16.12 29.73
C VAL A 29 -29.94 14.86 29.91
N PRO A 30 -30.13 13.80 29.11
CA PRO A 30 -29.28 12.63 29.21
C PRO A 30 -27.83 13.06 28.95
N ALA A 31 -26.94 12.70 29.87
CA ALA A 31 -25.52 12.99 29.70
C ALA A 31 -25.06 12.44 28.34
N PRO A 32 -24.28 13.20 27.55
CA PRO A 32 -23.86 12.75 26.24
C PRO A 32 -23.11 11.43 26.40
N GLU A 33 -23.66 10.36 25.81
CA GLU A 33 -23.00 9.06 25.82
C GLU A 33 -21.58 9.24 25.31
N THR A 34 -20.59 8.90 26.14
CA THR A 34 -19.19 8.95 25.75
C THR A 34 -18.95 7.83 24.74
N VAL A 35 -19.29 8.08 23.48
CA VAL A 35 -19.01 7.19 22.34
C VAL A 35 -17.51 6.99 22.32
N ALA A 36 -17.06 5.86 22.88
CA ALA A 36 -15.66 5.55 22.98
C ALA A 36 -15.04 5.64 21.58
N HIS A 37 -14.02 6.48 21.43
CA HIS A 37 -13.31 6.69 20.16
C HIS A 37 -12.65 5.37 19.73
N ARG A 38 -13.41 4.52 19.03
CA ARG A 38 -12.90 3.27 18.49
C ARG A 38 -11.79 3.59 17.51
N SER A 39 -10.65 2.91 17.66
CA SER A 39 -9.55 3.06 16.73
C SER A 39 -10.03 2.68 15.34
N GLN A 40 -9.98 3.61 14.39
CA GLN A 40 -10.45 3.40 13.02
C GLN A 40 -9.80 2.16 12.37
N TRP A 41 -8.56 1.84 12.76
CA TRP A 41 -7.83 0.64 12.36
C TRP A 41 -8.43 -0.67 12.88
N SER A 42 -9.02 -0.68 14.08
CA SER A 42 -9.72 -1.86 14.61
C SER A 42 -10.95 -2.19 13.78
N ASP A 43 -11.69 -1.16 13.34
CA ASP A 43 -12.90 -1.34 12.54
C ASP A 43 -12.58 -1.70 11.08
N VAL A 44 -11.50 -1.13 10.50
CA VAL A 44 -10.92 -1.59 9.22
C VAL A 44 -10.54 -3.08 9.31
N TRP A 45 -9.79 -3.49 10.34
CA TRP A 45 -9.38 -4.89 10.49
C TRP A 45 -10.56 -5.85 10.68
N ARG A 46 -11.58 -5.44 11.45
CA ARG A 46 -12.82 -6.20 11.64
C ARG A 46 -13.56 -6.41 10.32
N GLN A 47 -13.63 -5.38 9.47
CA GLN A 47 -14.29 -5.45 8.18
C GLN A 47 -13.46 -6.26 7.16
N PHE A 48 -12.14 -6.07 7.12
CA PHE A 48 -11.23 -6.87 6.29
C PHE A 48 -11.39 -8.38 6.56
N ARG A 49 -11.46 -8.78 7.84
CA ARG A 49 -11.67 -10.18 8.24
C ARG A 49 -13.01 -10.79 7.82
N ARG A 50 -14.02 -9.98 7.46
CA ARG A 50 -15.28 -10.47 6.89
C ARG A 50 -15.15 -10.81 5.40
N HIS A 51 -14.19 -10.20 4.69
CA HIS A 51 -13.98 -10.45 3.27
C HIS A 51 -13.20 -11.76 3.05
N ARG A 52 -13.94 -12.86 2.83
CA ARG A 52 -13.38 -14.23 2.69
C ARG A 52 -12.24 -14.34 1.66
N GLY A 53 -12.37 -13.71 0.49
CA GLY A 53 -11.34 -13.73 -0.57
C GLY A 53 -9.99 -13.16 -0.09
N ALA A 54 -9.99 -11.89 0.33
CA ALA A 54 -8.87 -11.22 0.98
C ALA A 54 -8.24 -12.01 2.16
N MET A 55 -9.03 -12.71 2.97
CA MET A 55 -8.48 -13.55 4.05
C MET A 55 -7.76 -14.81 3.54
N VAL A 56 -8.30 -15.48 2.50
CA VAL A 56 -7.61 -16.61 1.84
C VAL A 56 -6.34 -16.13 1.16
N ALA A 57 -6.41 -15.01 0.43
CA ALA A 57 -5.28 -14.35 -0.21
C ALA A 57 -4.18 -13.94 0.81
N LEU A 58 -4.56 -13.35 1.95
CA LEU A 58 -3.62 -13.01 3.01
C LEU A 58 -2.93 -14.27 3.58
N SER A 59 -3.70 -15.34 3.80
CA SER A 59 -3.17 -16.60 4.32
C SER A 59 -2.19 -17.25 3.35
N LEU A 60 -2.50 -17.25 2.05
CA LEU A 60 -1.63 -17.77 1.00
C LEU A 60 -0.38 -16.91 0.80
N PHE A 61 -0.50 -15.58 0.81
CA PHE A 61 0.63 -14.65 0.71
C PHE A 61 1.59 -14.77 1.90
N VAL A 62 1.06 -14.91 3.12
CA VAL A 62 1.88 -15.23 4.30
C VAL A 62 2.57 -16.57 4.12
N GLY A 63 1.88 -17.59 3.59
CA GLY A 63 2.49 -18.87 3.23
C GLY A 63 3.65 -18.74 2.22
N ILE A 64 3.50 -17.90 1.19
CA ILE A 64 4.56 -17.60 0.21
C ILE A 64 5.73 -16.88 0.88
N ILE A 65 5.48 -15.88 1.72
CA ILE A 65 6.54 -15.18 2.48
C ILE A 65 7.28 -16.18 3.39
N LEU A 66 6.58 -17.06 4.10
CA LEU A 66 7.21 -18.07 4.95
C LEU A 66 8.05 -19.07 4.13
N PHE A 67 7.53 -19.55 2.99
CA PHE A 67 8.29 -20.40 2.06
C PHE A 67 9.58 -19.72 1.58
N VAL A 68 9.48 -18.46 1.18
CA VAL A 68 10.58 -17.65 0.65
C VAL A 68 11.61 -17.26 1.73
N SER A 69 11.18 -16.95 2.96
CA SER A 69 12.05 -16.47 4.04
C SER A 69 12.60 -17.58 4.92
N ILE A 70 11.79 -18.57 5.29
CA ILE A 70 12.18 -19.68 6.18
C ILE A 70 12.74 -20.86 5.38
N GLY A 71 12.26 -21.07 4.16
CA GLY A 71 12.69 -22.19 3.32
C GLY A 71 14.22 -22.29 3.15
N PRO A 72 14.96 -21.20 2.86
CA PRO A 72 16.43 -21.23 2.76
C PRO A 72 17.16 -21.54 4.07
N LEU A 73 16.51 -21.39 5.24
CA LEU A 73 17.09 -21.81 6.54
C LEU A 73 17.01 -23.33 6.73
N LEU A 74 15.99 -23.96 6.14
CA LEU A 74 15.74 -25.41 6.16
C LEU A 74 16.50 -26.11 5.03
N TRP A 75 16.41 -25.58 3.82
CA TRP A 75 16.98 -26.12 2.59
C TRP A 75 18.29 -25.39 2.25
N ARG A 76 19.38 -25.83 2.87
CA ARG A 76 20.67 -25.12 2.88
C ARG A 76 21.54 -25.31 1.63
N ILE A 77 20.95 -25.75 0.51
CA ILE A 77 21.64 -25.82 -0.77
C ILE A 77 21.77 -24.39 -1.31
N ASP A 78 22.99 -23.99 -1.68
CA ASP A 78 23.23 -22.69 -2.30
C ASP A 78 22.52 -22.62 -3.67
N PRO A 79 21.63 -21.63 -3.93
CA PRO A 79 20.88 -21.51 -5.18
C PRO A 79 21.76 -21.24 -6.42
N THR A 80 23.04 -20.91 -6.22
CA THR A 80 24.03 -20.71 -7.27
C THR A 80 24.95 -21.91 -7.50
N PHE A 81 24.94 -22.91 -6.60
CA PHE A 81 25.85 -24.07 -6.67
C PHE A 81 25.62 -24.92 -7.93
N VAL A 82 26.66 -25.01 -8.76
CA VAL A 82 26.67 -25.73 -10.04
C VAL A 82 27.21 -27.15 -9.84
N ASP A 83 26.34 -28.17 -9.97
CA ASP A 83 26.76 -29.57 -10.07
C ASP A 83 26.54 -30.12 -11.48
N ILE A 84 27.64 -30.23 -12.23
CA ILE A 84 27.64 -30.75 -13.61
C ILE A 84 27.11 -32.20 -13.69
N ARG A 85 27.22 -33.00 -12.62
CA ARG A 85 26.68 -34.38 -12.55
C ARG A 85 25.19 -34.40 -12.29
N ALA A 86 24.66 -33.35 -11.65
CA ALA A 86 23.24 -33.19 -11.36
C ALA A 86 22.47 -32.46 -12.48
N ARG A 87 23.07 -32.18 -13.65
CA ARG A 87 22.41 -31.46 -14.75
C ARG A 87 21.13 -32.16 -15.23
N ASN A 88 20.07 -31.36 -15.39
CA ASN A 88 18.79 -31.82 -15.95
C ASN A 88 18.14 -33.02 -15.23
N GLN A 89 18.35 -33.15 -13.93
CA GLN A 89 17.65 -34.14 -13.14
C GLN A 89 16.20 -33.73 -12.89
N GLY A 90 15.30 -34.71 -12.98
CA GLY A 90 13.91 -34.58 -12.54
C GLY A 90 13.77 -34.63 -11.02
N PHE A 91 12.55 -34.78 -10.54
CA PHE A 91 12.25 -34.82 -9.11
C PHE A 91 12.97 -35.99 -8.41
N SER A 92 13.69 -35.68 -7.34
CA SER A 92 14.38 -36.66 -6.49
C SER A 92 14.38 -36.19 -5.03
N LEU A 93 14.76 -37.07 -4.08
CA LEU A 93 14.85 -36.67 -2.67
C LEU A 93 15.99 -35.66 -2.42
N ALA A 94 17.03 -35.65 -3.26
CA ALA A 94 18.11 -34.66 -3.21
C ALA A 94 17.72 -33.33 -3.86
N HIS A 95 16.85 -33.37 -4.89
CA HIS A 95 16.36 -32.22 -5.65
C HIS A 95 14.85 -32.34 -5.86
N PRO A 96 14.01 -31.94 -4.89
CA PRO A 96 12.57 -32.22 -4.92
C PRO A 96 11.82 -31.63 -6.12
N LEU A 97 12.29 -30.49 -6.63
CA LEU A 97 11.77 -29.85 -7.85
C LEU A 97 12.71 -30.04 -9.06
N GLY A 98 13.68 -30.94 -8.94
CA GLY A 98 14.73 -31.18 -9.93
C GLY A 98 15.75 -30.05 -9.98
N THR A 99 16.62 -30.14 -10.98
CA THR A 99 17.72 -29.19 -11.21
C THR A 99 17.57 -28.49 -12.56
N ASP A 100 18.39 -27.46 -12.80
CA ASP A 100 18.46 -26.77 -14.09
C ASP A 100 19.54 -27.32 -15.05
N GLN A 101 19.77 -26.62 -16.16
CA GLN A 101 20.76 -26.99 -17.18
C GLN A 101 22.23 -26.88 -16.73
N LEU A 102 22.49 -26.26 -15.58
CA LEU A 102 23.79 -26.22 -14.90
C LEU A 102 23.80 -27.14 -13.66
N GLY A 103 22.71 -27.86 -13.40
CA GLY A 103 22.57 -28.73 -12.23
C GLY A 103 22.30 -27.99 -10.93
N ARG A 104 21.92 -26.71 -10.99
CA ARG A 104 21.55 -25.91 -9.80
C ARG A 104 20.17 -26.33 -9.33
N ASP A 105 19.98 -26.44 -8.01
CA ASP A 105 18.72 -26.90 -7.40
C ASP A 105 17.56 -25.91 -7.64
N LEU A 106 16.49 -26.37 -8.29
CA LEU A 106 15.36 -25.48 -8.64
C LEU A 106 14.60 -25.00 -7.39
N LEU A 107 14.52 -25.83 -6.36
CA LEU A 107 13.79 -25.53 -5.12
C LEU A 107 14.47 -24.39 -4.34
N ALA A 108 15.79 -24.46 -4.15
CA ALA A 108 16.61 -23.38 -3.58
C ALA A 108 16.49 -22.09 -4.41
N ARG A 109 16.59 -22.20 -5.75
CA ARG A 109 16.45 -21.05 -6.67
C ARG A 109 15.07 -20.40 -6.60
N LEU A 110 13.98 -21.15 -6.47
CA LEU A 110 12.62 -20.61 -6.32
C LEU A 110 12.44 -19.82 -5.03
N MET A 111 13.03 -20.29 -3.91
CA MET A 111 12.98 -19.58 -2.64
C MET A 111 13.81 -18.30 -2.68
N ALA A 112 15.09 -18.40 -3.05
CA ALA A 112 15.99 -17.25 -3.16
C ALA A 112 15.46 -16.21 -4.18
N GLY A 113 14.95 -16.67 -5.32
CA GLY A 113 14.34 -15.81 -6.32
C GLY A 113 13.07 -15.10 -5.86
N GLY A 114 12.31 -15.74 -4.96
CA GLY A 114 11.18 -15.09 -4.31
C GLY A 114 11.59 -13.98 -3.36
N GLN A 115 12.73 -14.11 -2.67
CA GLN A 115 13.22 -13.06 -1.77
C GLN A 115 13.50 -11.79 -2.57
N VAL A 116 14.18 -11.93 -3.72
CA VAL A 116 14.51 -10.81 -4.59
C VAL A 116 13.26 -10.23 -5.27
N SER A 117 12.40 -11.04 -5.91
CA SER A 117 11.20 -10.52 -6.58
C SER A 117 10.23 -9.81 -5.61
N ILE A 118 10.02 -10.34 -4.40
CA ILE A 118 9.17 -9.68 -3.39
C ILE A 118 9.84 -8.40 -2.86
N ALA A 119 11.15 -8.42 -2.58
CA ALA A 119 11.87 -7.23 -2.14
C ALA A 119 11.82 -6.11 -3.19
N VAL A 120 12.04 -6.42 -4.47
CA VAL A 120 11.92 -5.44 -5.56
C VAL A 120 10.51 -4.86 -5.61
N GLY A 121 9.46 -5.69 -5.58
CA GLY A 121 8.07 -5.24 -5.60
C GLY A 121 7.71 -4.29 -4.46
N LEU A 122 8.12 -4.62 -3.23
CA LEU A 122 7.87 -3.81 -2.03
C LEU A 122 8.66 -2.50 -2.05
N THR A 123 9.96 -2.54 -2.36
CA THR A 123 10.82 -1.34 -2.33
C THR A 123 10.49 -0.39 -3.48
N ALA A 124 10.26 -0.91 -4.70
CA ALA A 124 9.85 -0.08 -5.84
C ALA A 124 8.51 0.62 -5.58
N MET A 125 7.54 -0.10 -5.00
CA MET A 125 6.24 0.52 -4.71
C MET A 125 6.31 1.51 -3.53
N THR A 126 7.21 1.31 -2.57
CA THR A 126 7.46 2.31 -1.52
C THR A 126 7.93 3.64 -2.12
N ILE A 127 8.84 3.61 -3.10
CA ILE A 127 9.29 4.79 -3.85
C ILE A 127 8.13 5.39 -4.65
N ALA A 128 7.40 4.57 -5.41
CA ALA A 128 6.29 5.02 -6.26
C ALA A 128 5.16 5.69 -5.45
N ILE A 129 4.82 5.15 -4.27
CA ILE A 129 3.83 5.72 -3.37
C ILE A 129 4.34 7.00 -2.71
N PHE A 130 5.62 7.06 -2.31
CA PHE A 130 6.19 8.28 -1.74
C PHE A 130 6.16 9.43 -2.76
N LEU A 131 6.68 9.22 -3.99
CA LEU A 131 6.59 10.21 -5.08
C LEU A 131 5.14 10.53 -5.44
N GLY A 132 4.31 9.49 -5.61
CA GLY A 132 2.92 9.62 -6.04
C GLY A 132 2.07 10.41 -5.06
N SER A 133 2.12 10.07 -3.77
CA SER A 133 1.41 10.80 -2.72
C SER A 133 1.90 12.23 -2.57
N LEU A 134 3.22 12.47 -2.62
CA LEU A 134 3.79 13.82 -2.57
C LEU A 134 3.28 14.67 -3.74
N ILE A 135 3.40 14.19 -4.98
CA ILE A 135 2.99 14.92 -6.18
C ILE A 135 1.47 15.11 -6.22
N GLY A 136 0.69 14.08 -5.84
CA GLY A 136 -0.77 14.14 -5.77
C GLY A 136 -1.30 15.13 -4.73
N ILE A 137 -0.71 15.17 -3.54
CA ILE A 137 -1.05 16.15 -2.49
C ILE A 137 -0.67 17.57 -2.92
N LEU A 138 0.55 17.76 -3.45
CA LEU A 138 1.01 19.07 -3.87
C LEU A 138 0.16 19.65 -5.01
N SER A 139 -0.13 18.86 -6.04
CA SER A 139 -0.97 19.27 -7.17
C SER A 139 -2.44 19.50 -6.78
N GLY A 140 -3.03 18.61 -5.98
CA GLY A 140 -4.44 18.74 -5.55
C GLY A 140 -4.68 19.91 -4.59
N PHE A 141 -3.72 20.21 -3.71
CA PHE A 141 -3.87 21.27 -2.70
C PHE A 141 -3.42 22.65 -3.20
N PHE A 142 -2.29 22.74 -3.90
CA PHE A 142 -1.72 24.01 -4.35
C PHE A 142 -2.03 24.25 -5.84
N ARG A 143 -3.02 25.11 -6.13
CA ARG A 143 -3.43 25.47 -7.51
C ARG A 143 -2.29 25.92 -8.43
N ARG A 144 -1.19 26.49 -7.88
CA ARG A 144 0.01 26.88 -8.65
C ARG A 144 0.86 25.68 -9.11
N LEU A 145 0.83 24.57 -8.38
CA LEU A 145 1.59 23.36 -8.68
C LEU A 145 0.79 22.35 -9.51
N ASP A 146 -0.55 22.49 -9.56
CA ASP A 146 -1.45 21.58 -10.26
C ASP A 146 -1.06 21.35 -11.74
N ALA A 147 -1.14 22.42 -12.55
CA ALA A 147 -0.82 22.35 -13.98
C ALA A 147 0.60 21.82 -14.30
N PRO A 148 1.71 22.33 -13.71
CA PRO A 148 3.04 21.83 -14.05
C PRO A 148 3.27 20.38 -13.61
N LEU A 149 2.78 19.99 -12.42
CA LEU A 149 2.95 18.60 -11.94
C LEU A 149 2.09 17.61 -12.75
N MET A 150 0.87 17.98 -13.13
CA MET A 150 0.03 17.12 -13.98
C MET A 150 0.58 17.03 -15.41
N ARG A 151 1.08 18.13 -15.98
CA ARG A 151 1.77 18.12 -17.29
C ARG A 151 3.00 17.20 -17.28
N MET A 152 3.77 17.21 -16.20
CA MET A 152 4.89 16.27 -16.02
C MET A 152 4.39 14.83 -15.89
N THR A 153 3.32 14.59 -15.14
CA THR A 153 2.69 13.26 -14.99
C THR A 153 2.21 12.71 -16.34
N GLU A 154 1.58 13.53 -17.17
CA GLU A 154 1.14 13.20 -18.52
C GLU A 154 2.32 12.89 -19.46
N LEU A 155 3.43 13.64 -19.36
CA LEU A 155 4.65 13.36 -20.12
C LEU A 155 5.23 11.98 -19.81
N PHE A 156 5.34 11.61 -18.53
CA PHE A 156 5.81 10.28 -18.13
C PHE A 156 4.83 9.16 -18.53
N LEU A 157 3.52 9.41 -18.48
CA LEU A 157 2.49 8.43 -18.93
C LEU A 157 2.49 8.19 -20.44
N ALA A 158 2.98 9.15 -21.24
CA ALA A 158 3.11 9.00 -22.69
C ALA A 158 4.34 8.18 -23.11
N LEU A 159 5.29 7.92 -22.20
CA LEU A 159 6.48 7.12 -22.50
C LEU A 159 6.15 5.61 -22.46
N PRO A 160 6.60 4.82 -23.46
CA PRO A 160 6.43 3.37 -23.42
C PRO A 160 7.34 2.77 -22.33
N LEU A 161 6.71 2.21 -21.29
CA LEU A 161 7.39 1.78 -20.07
C LEU A 161 8.53 0.78 -20.30
N LEU A 162 8.29 -0.31 -21.06
CA LEU A 162 9.32 -1.34 -21.28
C LEU A 162 10.56 -0.82 -22.04
N PRO A 163 10.43 -0.08 -23.16
CA PRO A 163 11.57 0.61 -23.78
C PRO A 163 12.32 1.57 -22.85
N LEU A 164 11.60 2.31 -22.00
CA LEU A 164 12.22 3.22 -21.02
C LEU A 164 13.03 2.44 -19.97
N LEU A 165 12.49 1.36 -19.42
CA LEU A 165 13.20 0.50 -18.47
C LEU A 165 14.42 -0.18 -19.12
N LEU A 166 14.30 -0.65 -20.36
CA LEU A 166 15.42 -1.17 -21.15
C LEU A 166 16.52 -0.11 -21.32
N LEU A 167 16.17 1.12 -21.70
CA LEU A 167 17.11 2.22 -21.82
C LEU A 167 17.81 2.54 -20.48
N MET A 168 17.08 2.48 -19.37
CA MET A 168 17.67 2.65 -18.04
C MET A 168 18.66 1.52 -17.70
N VAL A 169 18.33 0.26 -18.02
CA VAL A 169 19.26 -0.86 -17.86
C VAL A 169 20.52 -0.67 -18.69
N THR A 170 20.40 -0.34 -19.98
CA THR A 170 21.57 -0.24 -20.87
C THR A 170 22.50 0.91 -20.52
N LEU A 171 21.96 2.06 -20.08
CA LEU A 171 22.75 3.23 -19.71
C LEU A 171 23.35 3.13 -18.29
N PHE A 172 22.62 2.57 -17.32
CA PHE A 172 22.97 2.70 -15.90
C PHE A 172 23.42 1.40 -15.22
N ARG A 173 23.28 0.20 -15.84
CA ARG A 173 23.70 -1.07 -15.21
C ARG A 173 25.19 -1.05 -14.85
N GLU A 174 26.04 -0.67 -15.79
CA GLU A 174 27.50 -0.73 -15.60
C GLU A 174 27.99 0.27 -14.53
N PRO A 175 27.63 1.58 -14.57
CA PRO A 175 27.99 2.52 -13.50
C PRO A 175 27.52 2.13 -12.10
N LEU A 176 26.28 1.61 -11.95
CA LEU A 176 25.77 1.19 -10.65
C LEU A 176 26.43 -0.11 -10.17
N SER A 177 26.72 -1.06 -11.07
CA SER A 177 27.49 -2.28 -10.75
C SER A 177 28.89 -1.94 -10.22
N GLN A 178 29.57 -0.98 -10.82
CA GLN A 178 30.89 -0.54 -10.37
C GLN A 178 30.86 0.20 -9.02
N THR A 179 29.77 0.93 -8.72
CA THR A 179 29.65 1.73 -7.49
C THR A 179 29.13 0.93 -6.29
N PHE A 180 28.17 0.03 -6.49
CA PHE A 180 27.48 -0.71 -5.42
C PHE A 180 27.75 -2.22 -5.44
N GLY A 181 28.54 -2.71 -6.41
CA GLY A 181 28.72 -4.13 -6.69
C GLY A 181 27.58 -4.73 -7.53
N PRO A 182 27.78 -5.88 -8.18
CA PRO A 182 26.82 -6.43 -9.15
C PRO A 182 25.41 -6.67 -8.59
N ALA A 183 25.31 -7.19 -7.36
CA ALA A 183 24.04 -7.54 -6.71
C ALA A 183 23.20 -6.30 -6.38
N LEU A 184 23.79 -5.36 -5.62
CA LEU A 184 23.09 -4.17 -5.15
C LEU A 184 22.91 -3.15 -6.28
N GLY A 185 23.88 -3.04 -7.19
CA GLY A 185 23.80 -2.15 -8.35
C GLY A 185 22.57 -2.43 -9.22
N ILE A 186 22.32 -3.70 -9.57
CA ILE A 186 21.13 -4.05 -10.37
C ILE A 186 19.83 -4.00 -9.56
N PHE A 187 19.87 -4.35 -8.26
CA PHE A 187 18.71 -4.18 -7.37
C PHE A 187 18.28 -2.71 -7.28
N PHE A 188 19.21 -1.80 -6.99
CA PHE A 188 18.94 -0.36 -6.94
C PHE A 188 18.47 0.19 -8.29
N LEU A 189 19.07 -0.27 -9.40
CA LEU A 189 18.64 0.13 -10.74
C LEU A 189 17.17 -0.23 -10.97
N ILE A 190 16.80 -1.50 -10.78
CA ILE A 190 15.45 -2.00 -11.09
C ILE A 190 14.41 -1.38 -10.14
N VAL A 191 14.72 -1.32 -8.84
CA VAL A 191 13.84 -0.70 -7.84
C VAL A 191 13.60 0.79 -8.12
N THR A 192 14.66 1.53 -8.45
CA THR A 192 14.56 2.96 -8.77
C THR A 192 13.84 3.18 -10.10
N ALA A 193 14.15 2.38 -11.12
CA ALA A 193 13.53 2.49 -12.44
C ALA A 193 12.03 2.21 -12.40
N ILE A 194 11.61 1.11 -11.76
CA ILE A 194 10.18 0.78 -11.58
C ILE A 194 9.51 1.83 -10.67
N GLY A 195 10.11 2.20 -9.54
CA GLY A 195 9.54 3.17 -8.61
C GLY A 195 9.35 4.56 -9.21
N ALA A 196 10.34 5.08 -9.94
CA ALA A 196 10.32 6.37 -10.61
C ALA A 196 9.43 6.41 -11.86
N THR A 197 8.91 5.27 -12.33
CA THR A 197 7.98 5.16 -13.48
C THR A 197 6.59 4.64 -13.10
N SER A 198 6.33 4.31 -11.83
CA SER A 198 5.04 3.79 -11.35
C SER A 198 4.25 4.76 -10.45
N TRP A 199 4.77 5.97 -10.21
CA TRP A 199 4.14 6.94 -9.30
C TRP A 199 2.94 7.67 -9.91
N MET A 200 2.84 7.74 -11.24
CA MET A 200 1.88 8.60 -11.95
C MET A 200 0.41 8.25 -11.66
N GLN A 201 0.09 6.96 -11.56
CA GLN A 201 -1.26 6.47 -11.28
C GLN A 201 -1.64 6.81 -9.83
N ALA A 202 -0.72 6.61 -8.88
CA ALA A 202 -0.91 6.99 -7.48
C ALA A 202 -1.10 8.51 -7.32
N ALA A 203 -0.29 9.33 -8.00
CA ALA A 203 -0.44 10.79 -7.98
C ALA A 203 -1.81 11.27 -8.48
N ARG A 204 -2.33 10.67 -9.56
CA ARG A 204 -3.66 11.00 -10.08
C ARG A 204 -4.79 10.64 -9.10
N ILE A 205 -4.72 9.46 -8.48
CA ILE A 205 -5.70 9.01 -7.47
C ILE A 205 -5.68 9.96 -6.27
N VAL A 206 -4.50 10.19 -5.68
CA VAL A 206 -4.35 11.06 -4.51
C VAL A 206 -4.76 12.50 -4.82
N ARG A 207 -4.43 13.04 -6.00
CA ARG A 207 -4.89 14.36 -6.43
C ARG A 207 -6.42 14.46 -6.43
N GLY A 208 -7.12 13.47 -6.99
CA GLY A 208 -8.59 13.45 -7.04
C GLY A 208 -9.22 13.52 -5.64
N GLU A 209 -8.70 12.72 -4.71
CA GLU A 209 -9.12 12.71 -3.31
C GLU A 209 -8.85 14.05 -2.61
N VAL A 210 -7.66 14.64 -2.81
CA VAL A 210 -7.31 15.95 -2.24
C VAL A 210 -8.17 17.08 -2.81
N LEU A 211 -8.55 17.02 -4.09
CA LEU A 211 -9.46 17.98 -4.72
C LEU A 211 -10.86 17.95 -4.09
N GLY A 212 -11.41 16.77 -3.79
CA GLY A 212 -12.70 16.68 -3.08
C GLY A 212 -12.58 17.01 -1.59
N LEU A 213 -11.46 16.65 -0.96
CA LEU A 213 -11.26 16.87 0.48
C LEU A 213 -11.11 18.34 0.85
N LYS A 214 -10.40 19.14 0.04
CA LYS A 214 -10.14 20.56 0.31
C LYS A 214 -11.41 21.44 0.35
N GLU A 215 -12.51 20.94 -0.22
CA GLU A 215 -13.80 21.63 -0.33
C GLU A 215 -14.75 21.25 0.82
N ARG A 216 -14.36 20.33 1.71
CA ARG A 216 -15.18 19.96 2.88
C ARG A 216 -15.18 21.05 3.96
N GLU A 217 -16.31 21.19 4.63
CA GLU A 217 -16.59 22.21 5.65
C GLU A 217 -15.49 22.34 6.71
N PHE A 218 -14.96 21.23 7.25
CA PHE A 218 -13.90 21.28 8.26
C PHE A 218 -12.57 21.83 7.74
N ILE A 219 -12.26 21.66 6.45
CA ILE A 219 -11.07 22.28 5.82
C ILE A 219 -11.32 23.78 5.59
N LEU A 220 -12.53 24.15 5.17
CA LEU A 220 -12.93 25.55 4.98
C LEU A 220 -12.93 26.30 6.32
N ALA A 221 -13.43 25.69 7.39
CA ALA A 221 -13.39 26.23 8.76
C ALA A 221 -11.94 26.33 9.29
N ALA A 222 -11.10 25.30 9.08
CA ALA A 222 -9.69 25.39 9.43
C ALA A 222 -8.96 26.51 8.67
N ARG A 223 -9.37 26.81 7.43
CA ARG A 223 -8.85 27.91 6.61
C ARG A 223 -9.32 29.27 7.11
N SER A 224 -10.59 29.44 7.48
CA SER A 224 -11.13 30.73 7.94
C SER A 224 -10.50 31.18 9.26
N ILE A 225 -10.11 30.25 10.14
CA ILE A 225 -9.34 30.55 11.37
C ILE A 225 -7.82 30.72 11.13
N GLY A 226 -7.36 30.78 9.87
CA GLY A 226 -5.97 31.07 9.54
C GLY A 226 -4.98 29.90 9.69
N THR A 227 -5.45 28.64 9.69
CA THR A 227 -4.53 27.48 9.80
C THR A 227 -3.55 27.44 8.61
N PRO A 228 -2.22 27.40 8.84
CA PRO A 228 -1.25 27.44 7.76
C PRO A 228 -1.27 26.16 6.92
N SER A 229 -1.04 26.31 5.61
CA SER A 229 -1.11 25.26 4.59
C SER A 229 -0.40 23.95 4.97
N HIS A 230 0.83 24.02 5.51
CA HIS A 230 1.59 22.81 5.87
C HIS A 230 0.89 22.01 6.99
N ARG A 231 0.28 22.69 7.97
CA ARG A 231 -0.46 22.09 9.09
C ARG A 231 -1.81 21.57 8.63
N MET A 232 -2.45 22.25 7.67
CA MET A 232 -3.66 21.76 7.01
C MET A 232 -3.39 20.45 6.25
N VAL A 233 -2.29 20.38 5.50
CA VAL A 233 -1.86 19.17 4.79
C VAL A 233 -1.56 18.03 5.75
N THR A 234 -0.71 18.22 6.76
CA THR A 234 -0.26 17.13 7.64
C THR A 234 -1.31 16.68 8.65
N ARG A 235 -2.14 17.59 9.18
CA ARG A 235 -3.13 17.27 10.23
C ARG A 235 -4.50 16.86 9.68
N HIS A 236 -4.88 17.32 8.50
CA HIS A 236 -6.22 17.10 7.96
C HIS A 236 -6.24 16.37 6.62
N ILE A 237 -5.33 16.67 5.69
CA ILE A 237 -5.37 16.06 4.35
C ILE A 237 -4.73 14.68 4.34
N LEU A 238 -3.44 14.60 4.69
CA LEU A 238 -2.66 13.37 4.65
C LEU A 238 -3.36 12.21 5.40
N PRO A 239 -3.87 12.38 6.64
CA PRO A 239 -4.55 11.29 7.35
C PRO A 239 -5.83 10.78 6.66
N ASN A 240 -6.57 11.65 5.96
CA ASN A 240 -7.78 11.27 5.25
C ASN A 240 -7.49 10.60 3.89
N VAL A 241 -6.37 10.92 3.24
CA VAL A 241 -5.96 10.28 1.98
C VAL A 241 -5.07 9.04 2.19
N MET A 242 -4.69 8.69 3.43
CA MET A 242 -3.96 7.44 3.71
C MET A 242 -4.72 6.20 3.20
N SER A 243 -6.05 6.16 3.29
CA SER A 243 -6.84 5.02 2.82
C SER A 243 -6.66 4.72 1.33
N PRO A 244 -6.94 5.66 0.39
CA PRO A 244 -6.69 5.43 -1.04
C PRO A 244 -5.19 5.26 -1.37
N ILE A 245 -4.27 5.86 -0.60
CA ILE A 245 -2.82 5.62 -0.75
C ILE A 245 -2.48 4.15 -0.47
N MET A 246 -2.98 3.57 0.62
CA MET A 246 -2.68 2.18 0.99
C MET A 246 -3.27 1.17 0.00
N VAL A 247 -4.48 1.44 -0.53
CA VAL A 247 -5.08 0.62 -1.60
C VAL A 247 -4.25 0.70 -2.88
N ALA A 248 -3.86 1.90 -3.32
CA ALA A 248 -2.97 2.07 -4.47
C ALA A 248 -1.61 1.40 -4.27
N ALA A 249 -1.08 1.40 -3.03
CA ALA A 249 0.17 0.72 -2.68
C ALA A 249 0.07 -0.79 -2.90
N THR A 250 -1.00 -1.43 -2.40
CA THR A 250 -1.21 -2.88 -2.58
C THR A 250 -1.28 -3.26 -4.06
N LEU A 251 -2.15 -2.62 -4.85
CA LEU A 251 -2.31 -2.91 -6.28
C LEU A 251 -1.00 -2.66 -7.07
N GLY A 252 -0.24 -1.64 -6.70
CA GLY A 252 1.02 -1.31 -7.36
C GLY A 252 2.16 -2.30 -7.07
N ILE A 253 2.19 -2.95 -5.90
CA ILE A 253 3.16 -4.04 -5.61
C ILE A 253 3.00 -5.17 -6.62
N ALA A 254 1.76 -5.55 -6.95
CA ALA A 254 1.50 -6.58 -7.96
C ALA A 254 2.01 -6.16 -9.36
N THR A 255 1.76 -4.92 -9.77
CA THR A 255 2.30 -4.35 -11.02
C THR A 255 3.83 -4.33 -11.02
N ALA A 256 4.47 -3.97 -9.91
CA ALA A 256 5.93 -3.93 -9.79
C ALA A 256 6.56 -5.33 -9.92
N ILE A 257 5.97 -6.35 -9.29
CA ILE A 257 6.43 -7.76 -9.42
C ILE A 257 6.30 -8.26 -10.87
N ILE A 258 5.18 -7.96 -11.55
CA ILE A 258 5.01 -8.28 -12.98
C ILE A 258 6.05 -7.56 -13.83
N THR A 259 6.35 -6.30 -13.53
CA THR A 259 7.29 -5.48 -14.31
C THR A 259 8.74 -5.94 -14.13
N GLU A 260 9.16 -6.29 -12.90
CA GLU A 260 10.44 -6.97 -12.65
C GLU A 260 10.50 -8.30 -13.40
N SER A 261 9.46 -9.12 -13.26
CA SER A 261 9.39 -10.44 -13.88
C SER A 261 9.50 -10.35 -15.40
N ALA A 262 8.84 -9.36 -16.03
CA ALA A 262 8.92 -9.11 -17.47
C ALA A 262 10.32 -8.62 -17.90
N LEU A 263 10.94 -7.71 -17.14
CA LEU A 263 12.29 -7.21 -17.45
C LEU A 263 13.35 -8.32 -17.33
N SER A 264 13.25 -9.15 -16.28
CA SER A 264 14.09 -10.34 -16.08
C SER A 264 13.82 -11.43 -17.14
N PHE A 265 12.55 -11.61 -17.55
CA PHE A 265 12.17 -12.50 -18.65
C PHE A 265 12.66 -12.01 -20.03
N LEU A 266 12.87 -10.71 -20.22
CA LEU A 266 13.51 -10.16 -21.42
C LEU A 266 15.05 -10.21 -21.37
N GLY A 267 15.64 -10.84 -20.34
CA GLY A 267 17.10 -10.94 -20.16
C GLY A 267 17.78 -9.67 -19.63
N LEU A 268 17.01 -8.63 -19.30
CA LEU A 268 17.49 -7.30 -18.93
C LEU A 268 17.45 -7.04 -17.42
N GLY A 269 16.72 -7.88 -16.68
CA GLY A 269 16.75 -7.90 -15.22
C GLY A 269 17.99 -8.59 -14.66
N PHE A 270 17.85 -9.30 -13.54
CA PHE A 270 18.99 -9.83 -12.78
C PHE A 270 19.84 -10.86 -13.56
N PRO A 271 21.17 -10.90 -13.36
CA PRO A 271 22.03 -11.94 -13.94
C PRO A 271 21.74 -13.31 -13.30
N PRO A 272 22.14 -14.43 -13.92
CA PRO A 272 21.79 -15.79 -13.47
C PRO A 272 22.26 -16.18 -12.07
N ASP A 273 23.22 -15.43 -11.50
CA ASP A 273 23.77 -15.59 -10.14
C ASP A 273 22.84 -15.01 -9.06
N PHE A 274 21.99 -14.05 -9.43
CA PHE A 274 20.95 -13.50 -8.56
C PHE A 274 19.59 -13.95 -9.11
N PRO A 275 19.08 -15.14 -8.72
CA PRO A 275 17.80 -15.61 -9.22
C PRO A 275 16.69 -14.62 -8.85
N THR A 276 15.71 -14.48 -9.76
CA THR A 276 14.37 -13.92 -9.52
C THR A 276 13.37 -14.82 -10.22
N TRP A 277 12.08 -14.77 -9.89
CA TRP A 277 11.12 -15.62 -10.59
C TRP A 277 11.06 -15.34 -12.09
N GLY A 278 11.18 -14.08 -12.51
CA GLY A 278 11.31 -13.72 -13.92
C GLY A 278 12.58 -14.26 -14.57
N ARG A 279 13.72 -14.25 -13.86
CA ARG A 279 14.97 -14.84 -14.37
C ARG A 279 14.88 -16.36 -14.52
N LEU A 280 14.19 -17.05 -13.60
CA LEU A 280 13.97 -18.49 -13.71
C LEU A 280 13.06 -18.86 -14.88
N LEU A 281 12.08 -18.01 -15.22
CA LEU A 281 11.32 -18.16 -16.47
C LEU A 281 12.22 -18.06 -17.70
N PHE A 282 13.11 -17.05 -17.77
CA PHE A 282 14.08 -16.90 -18.86
C PHE A 282 15.02 -18.12 -18.98
N ASP A 283 15.63 -18.54 -17.85
CA ASP A 283 16.53 -19.71 -17.78
C ASP A 283 15.86 -21.02 -18.26
N ALA A 284 14.52 -21.07 -18.32
CA ALA A 284 13.74 -22.27 -18.65
C ALA A 284 13.17 -22.28 -20.08
N VAL A 285 13.17 -21.16 -20.82
CA VAL A 285 12.53 -21.07 -22.16
C VAL A 285 13.05 -22.13 -23.13
N ASP A 286 14.37 -22.22 -23.29
CA ASP A 286 15.02 -23.09 -24.28
C ASP A 286 14.76 -24.59 -24.05
N GLN A 287 14.32 -24.97 -22.84
CA GLN A 287 14.10 -26.37 -22.45
C GLN A 287 12.68 -26.64 -21.93
N MET A 288 11.74 -25.71 -22.12
CA MET A 288 10.37 -25.82 -21.58
C MET A 288 9.60 -27.04 -22.09
N VAL A 289 9.93 -27.57 -23.28
CA VAL A 289 9.31 -28.77 -23.86
C VAL A 289 9.77 -30.04 -23.12
N LEU A 290 11.03 -30.07 -22.67
CA LEU A 290 11.62 -31.23 -21.99
C LEU A 290 11.40 -31.19 -20.46
N TYR A 291 11.46 -30.00 -19.87
CA TYR A 291 11.40 -29.77 -18.43
C TYR A 291 10.35 -28.70 -18.05
N PRO A 292 9.06 -28.92 -18.40
CA PRO A 292 8.01 -27.89 -18.30
C PRO A 292 7.81 -27.33 -16.88
N TRP A 293 8.08 -28.13 -15.85
CA TRP A 293 7.99 -27.71 -14.45
C TRP A 293 8.88 -26.51 -14.11
N ARG A 294 9.99 -26.31 -14.83
CA ARG A 294 10.88 -25.15 -14.66
C ARG A 294 10.23 -23.83 -15.05
N VAL A 295 9.26 -23.84 -15.97
CA VAL A 295 8.44 -22.66 -16.32
C VAL A 295 7.22 -22.57 -15.41
N ILE A 296 6.57 -23.71 -15.15
CA ILE A 296 5.32 -23.76 -14.37
C ILE A 296 5.53 -23.26 -12.94
N PHE A 297 6.58 -23.68 -12.21
CA PHE A 297 6.74 -23.29 -10.80
C PHE A 297 7.02 -21.78 -10.60
N PRO A 298 7.96 -21.12 -11.29
CA PRO A 298 8.12 -19.67 -11.18
C PRO A 298 6.87 -18.90 -11.63
N GLY A 299 6.23 -19.33 -12.72
CA GLY A 299 5.01 -18.70 -13.23
C GLY A 299 3.83 -18.82 -12.25
N LEU A 300 3.71 -19.96 -11.58
CA LEU A 300 2.73 -20.18 -10.51
C LEU A 300 3.01 -19.30 -9.30
N LEU A 301 4.27 -19.16 -8.86
CA LEU A 301 4.61 -18.28 -7.75
C LEU A 301 4.35 -16.80 -8.07
N ILE A 302 4.69 -16.32 -9.27
CA ILE A 302 4.37 -14.94 -9.72
C ILE A 302 2.85 -14.73 -9.71
N SER A 303 2.10 -15.61 -10.37
CA SER A 303 0.65 -15.47 -10.52
C SER A 303 -0.10 -15.58 -9.18
N LEU A 304 0.25 -16.52 -8.31
CA LEU A 304 -0.33 -16.61 -6.96
C LEU A 304 0.01 -15.38 -6.12
N THR A 305 1.25 -14.88 -6.19
CA THR A 305 1.66 -13.68 -5.43
C THR A 305 0.88 -12.45 -5.88
N VAL A 306 0.80 -12.20 -7.20
CA VAL A 306 0.02 -11.13 -7.82
C VAL A 306 -1.46 -11.24 -7.43
N LEU A 307 -2.04 -12.43 -7.55
CA LEU A 307 -3.44 -12.69 -7.21
C LEU A 307 -3.70 -12.35 -5.74
N CYS A 308 -2.84 -12.81 -4.83
CA CYS A 308 -3.02 -12.53 -3.41
C CYS A 308 -2.93 -11.03 -3.09
N VAL A 309 -1.91 -10.35 -3.61
CA VAL A 309 -1.70 -8.92 -3.39
C VAL A 309 -2.88 -8.09 -3.90
N ASN A 310 -3.45 -8.45 -5.06
CA ASN A 310 -4.66 -7.80 -5.58
C ASN A 310 -5.89 -8.04 -4.67
N TYR A 311 -6.18 -9.30 -4.30
CA TYR A 311 -7.30 -9.61 -3.40
C TYR A 311 -7.16 -9.00 -1.99
N ILE A 312 -5.93 -8.84 -1.50
CA ILE A 312 -5.65 -8.10 -0.26
C ILE A 312 -5.95 -6.60 -0.46
N GLY A 313 -5.58 -6.04 -1.61
CA GLY A 313 -5.87 -4.64 -1.94
C GLY A 313 -7.37 -4.34 -2.07
N ASP A 314 -8.13 -5.22 -2.72
CA ASP A 314 -9.59 -5.11 -2.80
C ASP A 314 -10.26 -5.27 -1.43
N GLY A 315 -9.82 -6.24 -0.62
CA GLY A 315 -10.32 -6.38 0.76
C GLY A 315 -10.00 -5.17 1.64
N LEU A 316 -8.84 -4.53 1.43
CA LEU A 316 -8.46 -3.30 2.13
C LEU A 316 -9.32 -2.11 1.67
N ARG A 317 -9.59 -2.02 0.37
CA ARG A 317 -10.50 -1.02 -0.21
C ARG A 317 -11.90 -1.11 0.39
N ASP A 318 -12.48 -2.32 0.43
CA ASP A 318 -13.80 -2.56 1.02
C ASP A 318 -13.85 -2.29 2.53
N ALA A 319 -12.75 -2.57 3.25
CA ALA A 319 -12.64 -2.27 4.67
C ALA A 319 -12.51 -0.77 4.99
N MET A 320 -11.99 0.01 4.03
CA MET A 320 -11.76 1.45 4.14
C MET A 320 -12.87 2.31 3.52
N ASP A 321 -13.75 1.76 2.68
CA ASP A 321 -14.89 2.49 2.10
C ASP A 321 -15.91 2.90 3.18
N PRO A 322 -16.14 4.20 3.44
CA PRO A 322 -17.09 4.65 4.45
C PRO A 322 -18.54 4.29 4.11
N ARG A 323 -18.89 4.12 2.82
CA ARG A 323 -20.27 3.84 2.39
C ARG A 323 -20.74 2.44 2.78
N ILE A 324 -19.81 1.50 2.99
CA ILE A 324 -20.11 0.13 3.43
C ILE A 324 -20.44 0.09 4.94
N ARG A 325 -20.10 1.14 5.71
CA ARG A 325 -20.34 1.23 7.16
C ARG A 325 -21.75 1.68 7.55
N GLY A 326 -22.65 1.90 6.58
CA GLY A 326 -24.01 2.42 6.79
C GLY A 326 -25.13 1.38 6.81
N ARG A 327 -24.83 0.12 7.12
CA ARG A 327 -25.81 -0.99 7.26
C ARG A 327 -25.43 -1.90 8.43
#